data_AF-A0A2E9BL92-F1
#
_entry.id   AF-A0A2E9BL92-F1
#
_cell.length_a   1.000
_cell.length_b   1.000
_cell.length_c   1.000
_cell.angle_alpha   90.00
_cell.angle_beta   90.00
_cell.angle_gamma   90.00
#
_symmetry.space_group_name_H-M   'P 1'
#
loop_
_entity.id
_entity.type
_entity.pdbx_description
1 polymer ?
#
loop_
_entity_poly.entity_id
_entity_poly.type
_entity_poly.pdbx_seq_one_letter_code
_entity_poly.pdbx_strand_id
1 'polypeptide(L)'
;MHTLIGIAAYLLIGIAVAPLLLLGLYVLADRLGLKVADRMLSLTARLLQVQWLSGGVVNIVGGLLIAALGIWAALSLEPSWHRLAGLLLVPFGLWRAYRGVAVLRALSSVDQ
;
A
#
# COMPACT_ATOMS: atom_id res chain seq x y z
N MET A 1 -16.91 12.79 -8.08
CA MET A 1 -16.42 11.77 -7.12
C MET A 1 -15.85 10.53 -7.80
N HIS A 2 -16.54 9.92 -8.79
CA HIS A 2 -16.02 8.77 -9.53
C HIS A 2 -14.64 9.00 -10.20
N THR A 3 -14.39 10.19 -10.75
CA THR A 3 -13.13 10.51 -11.43
C THR A 3 -11.93 10.53 -10.47
N LEU A 4 -12.08 11.10 -9.27
CA LEU A 4 -11.01 11.16 -8.26
C LEU A 4 -10.66 9.77 -7.71
N ILE A 5 -11.67 8.94 -7.45
CA ILE A 5 -11.47 7.55 -7.01
C ILE A 5 -10.78 6.75 -8.12
N GLY A 6 -11.20 6.92 -9.37
CA GLY A 6 -10.56 6.29 -10.52
C GLY A 6 -9.09 6.70 -10.67
N ILE A 7 -8.79 7.99 -10.60
CA ILE A 7 -7.42 8.51 -10.65
C ILE A 7 -6.57 7.91 -9.52
N ALA A 8 -7.08 7.89 -8.29
CA ALA A 8 -6.38 7.32 -7.15
C ALA A 8 -6.12 5.81 -7.34
N ALA A 9 -7.11 5.06 -7.85
CA ALA A 9 -6.95 3.63 -8.14
C ALA A 9 -5.88 3.39 -9.21
N TYR A 10 -5.89 4.14 -10.32
CA TYR A 10 -4.86 4.03 -11.35
C TYR A 10 -3.47 4.40 -10.84
N LEU A 11 -3.36 5.43 -9.99
CA LEU A 11 -2.11 5.82 -9.35
C LEU A 11 -1.56 4.69 -8.47
N LEU A 12 -2.39 4.09 -7.63
CA LEU A 12 -2.00 2.98 -6.76
C LEU A 12 -1.56 1.75 -7.56
N ILE A 13 -2.30 1.41 -8.62
CA ILE A 13 -1.93 0.33 -9.54
C ILE A 13 -0.60 0.66 -10.22
N GLY A 14 -0.44 1.87 -10.73
CA GLY A 14 0.80 2.32 -11.36
C GLY A 14 2.00 2.20 -10.42
N ILE A 15 1.87 2.66 -9.18
CA ILE A 15 2.93 2.54 -8.16
C ILE A 15 3.24 1.07 -7.82
N ALA A 16 2.24 0.19 -7.81
CA ALA A 16 2.44 -1.23 -7.54
C ALA A 16 3.10 -1.98 -8.71
N VAL A 17 2.76 -1.61 -9.95
CA VAL A 17 3.15 -2.34 -11.16
C VAL A 17 4.44 -1.78 -11.79
N ALA A 18 4.68 -0.48 -11.72
CA ALA A 18 5.85 0.16 -12.32
C ALA A 18 7.21 -0.43 -11.87
N PRO A 19 7.44 -0.73 -10.57
CA PRO A 19 8.69 -1.35 -10.13
C PRO A 19 8.90 -2.74 -10.73
N LEU A 20 7.83 -3.54 -10.86
CA LEU A 20 7.87 -4.86 -11.48
C LEU A 20 8.18 -4.79 -12.98
N LEU A 21 7.54 -3.86 -13.69
CA LEU A 21 7.82 -3.64 -15.12
C LEU A 21 9.26 -3.19 -15.34
N LEU A 22 9.75 -2.26 -14.50
CA LEU A 22 11.12 -1.75 -14.63
C LEU A 22 12.16 -2.82 -14.28
N LEU A 23 11.88 -3.68 -13.29
CA LEU A 23 12.71 -4.84 -12.97
C LEU A 23 12.76 -5.84 -14.14
N GLY A 24 11.62 -6.10 -14.78
CA GLY A 24 11.56 -6.93 -15.98
C GLY A 24 12.42 -6.37 -17.11
N LEU A 25 12.31 -5.06 -17.39
CA LEU A 25 13.13 -4.39 -18.39
C LEU A 25 14.62 -4.40 -18.03
N TYR A 26 14.96 -4.26 -16.74
CA TYR A 26 16.34 -4.41 -16.26
C TYR A 26 16.90 -5.79 -16.61
N VAL A 27 16.17 -6.87 -16.36
CA VAL A 27 16.63 -8.24 -16.69
C VAL A 27 16.89 -8.38 -18.19
N LEU A 28 16.05 -7.79 -19.06
CA LEU A 28 16.31 -7.78 -20.50
C LEU A 28 17.56 -6.97 -20.86
N ALA A 29 17.70 -5.77 -20.29
CA ALA A 29 18.83 -4.88 -20.57
C ALA A 29 20.17 -5.47 -20.12
N ASP A 30 20.18 -6.12 -18.96
CA ASP A 30 21.34 -6.84 -18.42
C ASP A 30 21.76 -8.00 -19.33
N ARG A 31 20.79 -8.80 -19.78
CA ARG A 31 21.02 -9.89 -20.75
C ARG A 31 21.60 -9.42 -22.09
N LEU A 32 21.28 -8.18 -22.49
CA LEU A 32 21.79 -7.55 -23.70
C LEU A 32 23.10 -6.78 -23.48
N GLY A 33 23.64 -6.75 -22.26
CA GLY A 33 24.89 -6.05 -21.93
C GLY A 33 24.78 -4.52 -21.99
N LEU A 34 23.59 -3.95 -21.83
CA LEU A 34 23.38 -2.51 -21.93
C LEU A 34 23.82 -1.79 -20.65
N LYS A 35 24.66 -0.75 -20.80
CA LYS A 35 25.10 0.13 -19.68
C LYS A 35 23.97 0.83 -18.93
N VAL A 36 22.75 0.83 -19.48
CA VAL A 36 21.57 1.44 -18.85
C VAL A 36 21.01 0.56 -17.72
N ALA A 37 21.37 -0.73 -17.64
CA ALA A 37 20.86 -1.68 -16.66
C ALA A 37 21.05 -1.18 -15.20
N ASP A 38 22.23 -0.66 -14.85
CA ASP A 38 22.50 -0.12 -13.51
C ASP A 38 21.61 1.07 -13.16
N ARG A 39 21.35 1.94 -14.15
CA ARG A 39 20.42 3.07 -14.00
C ARG A 39 18.99 2.58 -13.79
N MET A 40 18.57 1.52 -14.48
CA MET A 40 17.24 0.92 -14.29
C MET A 40 17.10 0.25 -12.93
N LEU A 41 18.16 -0.41 -12.45
CA LEU A 41 18.18 -1.02 -11.13
C LEU A 41 18.04 0.02 -10.01
N SER A 42 18.82 1.11 -10.08
CA SER A 42 18.71 2.21 -9.12
C SER A 42 17.35 2.90 -9.12
N LEU A 43 16.74 3.09 -10.30
CA LEU A 43 15.37 3.60 -10.43
C LEU A 43 14.35 2.61 -9.85
N THR A 44 14.52 1.31 -10.06
CA THR A 44 13.66 0.27 -9.51
C THR A 44 13.68 0.29 -7.98
N ALA A 45 14.87 0.44 -7.38
CA ALA A 45 15.00 0.58 -5.93
C ALA A 45 14.24 1.82 -5.40
N ARG A 46 14.33 2.97 -6.07
CA ARG A 46 13.57 4.17 -5.69
C ARG A 46 12.07 3.97 -5.84
N LEU A 47 11.62 3.34 -6.91
CA LEU A 47 10.19 3.05 -7.11
C LEU A 47 9.67 2.05 -6.07
N LEU A 48 10.47 1.06 -5.67
CA LEU A 48 10.15 0.16 -4.57
C LEU A 48 10.00 0.92 -3.26
N GLN A 49 10.90 1.88 -2.94
CA GLN A 49 10.76 2.72 -1.75
C GLN A 49 9.44 3.51 -1.77
N VAL A 50 9.09 4.12 -2.91
CA VAL A 50 7.80 4.82 -3.09
C VAL A 50 6.62 3.86 -2.93
N GLN A 51 6.72 2.63 -3.44
CA GLN A 51 5.69 1.60 -3.28
C GLN A 51 5.51 1.21 -1.81
N TRP A 52 6.59 1.01 -1.06
CA TRP A 52 6.54 0.71 0.36
C TRP A 52 5.99 1.88 1.19
N LEU A 53 6.39 3.12 0.86
CA LEU A 53 5.89 4.33 1.51
C LEU A 53 4.38 4.49 1.29
N SER A 54 3.94 4.46 0.03
CA SER A 54 2.53 4.57 -0.33
C SER A 54 1.70 3.42 0.25
N GLY A 55 2.20 2.18 0.16
CA GLY A 55 1.58 1.01 0.78
C GLY A 55 1.43 1.15 2.29
N GLY A 56 2.46 1.69 2.97
CA GLY A 56 2.43 1.99 4.40
C GLY A 56 1.34 3.00 4.76
N VAL A 57 1.29 4.14 4.06
CA VAL A 57 0.27 5.18 4.26
C VAL A 57 -1.13 4.65 4.01
N VAL A 58 -1.35 3.91 2.92
CA VAL A 58 -2.65 3.32 2.58
C VAL A 58 -3.07 2.24 3.59
N ASN A 59 -2.11 1.55 4.22
CA ASN A 59 -2.39 0.64 5.34
C ASN A 59 -2.86 1.40 6.59
N ILE A 60 -2.20 2.49 6.95
CA ILE A 60 -2.57 3.33 8.10
C ILE A 60 -3.96 3.93 7.89
N VAL A 61 -4.13 4.71 6.83
CA VAL A 61 -5.38 5.44 6.57
C VAL A 61 -6.52 4.44 6.35
N GLY A 62 -6.32 3.44 5.51
CA GLY A 62 -7.34 2.41 5.27
C GLY A 62 -7.68 1.60 6.52
N GLY A 63 -6.66 1.25 7.33
CA GLY A 63 -6.87 0.53 8.58
C GLY A 63 -7.68 1.31 9.60
N LEU A 64 -7.37 2.59 9.79
CA LEU A 64 -8.12 3.49 10.68
C LEU A 64 -9.57 3.69 10.21
N LEU A 65 -9.78 3.88 8.90
CA LEU A 65 -11.13 3.98 8.33
C LEU A 65 -11.93 2.70 8.51
N ILE A 66 -11.33 1.53 8.30
CA ILE A 66 -11.98 0.24 8.54
C ILE A 66 -12.34 0.07 10.02
N ALA A 67 -11.44 0.46 10.94
CA ALA A 67 -11.72 0.37 12.37
C ALA A 67 -12.86 1.32 12.77
N ALA A 68 -12.87 2.56 12.27
CA ALA A 68 -13.94 3.52 12.50
C ALA A 68 -15.29 3.03 11.94
N LEU A 69 -15.29 2.46 10.73
CA LEU A 69 -16.47 1.84 10.14
C LEU A 69 -16.95 0.64 10.96
N GLY A 70 -16.03 -0.15 11.51
CA GLY A 70 -16.35 -1.26 12.42
C GLY A 70 -17.05 -0.81 13.70
N ILE A 71 -16.54 0.25 14.33
CA ILE A 71 -17.17 0.88 15.49
C ILE A 71 -18.56 1.41 15.14
N TRP A 72 -18.66 2.17 14.04
CA TRP A 72 -19.95 2.70 13.58
C TRP A 72 -20.97 1.59 13.31
N ALA A 73 -20.56 0.52 12.62
CA ALA A 73 -21.39 -0.63 12.31
C ALA A 73 -21.85 -1.38 13.57
N ALA A 74 -20.96 -1.54 14.56
CA ALA A 74 -21.28 -2.16 15.84
C ALA A 74 -22.34 -1.38 16.63
N LEU A 75 -22.36 -0.05 16.51
CA LEU A 75 -23.30 0.82 17.22
C LEU A 75 -24.61 1.05 16.46
N SER A 76 -24.58 1.04 15.12
CA SER A 76 -25.67 1.58 14.30
C SER A 76 -26.49 0.51 13.56
N LEU A 77 -25.94 -0.68 13.33
CA LEU A 77 -26.61 -1.68 12.49
C LEU A 77 -27.51 -2.62 13.29
N GLU A 78 -28.65 -2.98 12.70
CA GLU A 78 -29.46 -4.13 13.09
C GLU A 78 -29.63 -5.03 11.87
N PRO A 79 -29.77 -6.36 12.02
CA PRO A 79 -29.77 -7.16 13.26
C PRO A 79 -28.37 -7.37 13.88
N SER A 80 -28.32 -7.96 15.08
CA SER A 80 -27.11 -8.16 15.92
C SER A 80 -25.93 -8.85 15.23
N TRP A 81 -26.17 -9.70 14.23
CA TRP A 81 -25.11 -10.33 13.44
C TRP A 81 -24.26 -9.32 12.66
N HIS A 82 -24.85 -8.23 12.16
CA HIS A 82 -24.11 -7.14 11.50
C HIS A 82 -23.22 -6.38 12.48
N ARG A 83 -23.66 -6.25 13.75
CA ARG A 83 -22.85 -5.63 14.80
C ARG A 83 -21.61 -6.46 15.11
N LEU A 84 -21.75 -7.78 15.18
CA LEU A 84 -20.63 -8.70 15.35
C LEU A 84 -19.64 -8.63 14.19
N ALA A 85 -20.14 -8.59 12.95
CA ALA A 85 -19.31 -8.39 11.77
C ALA A 85 -18.55 -7.04 11.83
N GLY A 86 -19.24 -5.97 12.24
CA GLY A 86 -18.61 -4.65 12.46
C GLY A 86 -17.51 -4.69 13.52
N LEU A 87 -17.74 -5.38 14.64
CA LEU A 87 -16.74 -5.58 15.69
C LEU A 87 -15.48 -6.29 15.19
N LEU A 88 -15.59 -7.25 14.26
CA LEU A 88 -14.44 -7.93 13.66
C LEU A 88 -13.60 -7.02 12.75
N LEU A 89 -14.19 -5.96 12.18
CA LEU A 89 -13.47 -4.98 11.38
C LEU A 89 -12.51 -4.14 12.24
N VAL A 90 -12.81 -3.93 13.53
CA VAL A 90 -11.98 -3.13 14.44
C VAL A 90 -10.57 -3.71 14.61
N PRO A 91 -10.37 -4.97 15.08
CA PRO A 91 -9.04 -5.54 15.22
C PRO A 91 -8.33 -5.67 13.88
N PHE A 92 -9.06 -5.95 12.78
CA PHE A 92 -8.48 -6.03 11.45
C PHE A 92 -7.95 -4.65 10.97
N GLY A 93 -8.74 -3.59 11.15
CA GLY A 93 -8.34 -2.22 10.83
C GLY A 93 -7.12 -1.76 11.62
N LEU A 94 -7.09 -2.05 12.93
CA LEU A 94 -5.95 -1.74 13.80
C LEU A 94 -4.70 -2.53 13.41
N TRP A 95 -4.83 -3.82 13.10
CA TRP A 95 -3.71 -4.63 12.62
C TRP A 95 -3.12 -4.07 11.32
N ARG A 96 -3.97 -3.67 10.37
CA ARG A 96 -3.54 -3.05 9.12
C ARG A 96 -2.82 -1.73 9.36
N ALA A 97 -3.32 -0.89 10.28
CA ALA A 97 -2.68 0.36 10.63
C ALA A 97 -1.30 0.14 11.29
N TYR A 98 -1.22 -0.81 12.23
CA TYR A 98 0.04 -1.22 12.85
C TYR A 98 1.07 -1.67 11.81
N ARG A 99 0.67 -2.51 10.84
CA ARG A 99 1.54 -2.94 9.74
C ARG A 99 2.04 -1.76 8.90
N GLY A 100 1.18 -0.78 8.63
CA GLY A 100 1.58 0.44 7.91
C GLY A 100 2.63 1.25 8.67
N VAL A 101 2.42 1.46 9.98
CA VAL A 101 3.41 2.13 10.84
C VAL A 101 4.74 1.38 10.88
N ALA A 102 4.70 0.05 11.03
CA ALA A 102 5.90 -0.78 11.06
C ALA A 102 6.72 -0.67 9.75
N VAL A 103 6.05 -0.64 8.59
CA VAL A 103 6.70 -0.44 7.28
C VAL A 103 7.34 0.95 7.19
N LEU A 104 6.62 2.02 7.56
CA LEU A 104 7.16 3.37 7.51
C LEU A 104 8.35 3.55 8.46
N ARG A 105 8.28 2.95 9.65
CA ARG A 105 9.39 2.94 10.60
C ARG A 105 10.61 2.24 10.03
N ALA A 106 10.42 1.07 9.40
CA ALA A 106 11.51 0.34 8.77
C ALA A 106 12.17 1.14 7.63
N LEU A 107 11.40 1.88 6.84
CA LEU A 107 11.95 2.78 5.82
C LEU A 107 12.77 3.91 6.45
N SER A 108 12.27 4.56 7.50
CA SER A 108 12.98 5.65 8.17
C SER A 108 14.31 5.25 8.82
N SER A 109 14.46 3.98 9.21
CA SER A 109 15.70 3.46 9.77
C SER A 109 16.74 3.07 8.72
N VAL A 110 16.35 2.96 7.44
CA VAL A 110 17.29 2.66 6.34
C VAL A 110 18.00 3.92 5.84
N ASP A 111 17.41 5.10 6.07
CA ASP A 111 17.98 6.40 5.69
C ASP A 111 18.90 7.01 6.77
N GLN A 112 19.11 6.33 7.92
CA GLN A 112 20.06 6.70 8.99
C GLN A 112 21.34 5.87 8.90
#